data_AF-A0AAU7XQB6-F1
#
_entry.id   AF-A0AAU7XQB6-F1
#
_cell.length_a   1.000
_cell.length_b   1.000
_cell.length_c   1.000
_cell.angle_alpha   90.00
_cell.angle_beta   90.00
_cell.angle_gamma   90.00
#
_symmetry.space_group_name_H-M   'P 1'
#
loop_
_entity.id
_entity.type
_entity.pdbx_description
1 polymer ?
#
loop_
_entity_poly.entity_id
_entity_poly.type
_entity_poly.pdbx_seq_one_letter_code
_entity_poly.pdbx_strand_id
1 'polypeptide(L)'
;MSSTVKKSAEQEFRDAFDRLKKGKTIRLPLGAAVTQNNVAREAGRDPSALKKDRYPLLILEVQAYITSKSEQKRSSKRTTDNRARTDKQKIADYRKQIDRLSSIVAAQNSTIEELLDEIERLKAGRVSRF
;
A
#
# COMPACT_ATOMS: atom_id res chain seq x y z
N MET A 1 38.74 -36.23 9.04
CA MET A 1 37.72 -36.84 9.92
C MET A 1 36.84 -35.74 10.48
N SER A 2 35.73 -35.38 9.82
CA SER A 2 34.82 -34.34 10.31
C SER A 2 33.60 -35.01 10.94
N SER A 3 33.53 -34.94 12.26
CA SER A 3 32.48 -35.48 13.11
C SER A 3 31.13 -34.85 12.74
N THR A 4 30.28 -35.63 12.10
CA THR A 4 28.88 -35.28 11.83
C THR A 4 28.11 -35.28 13.15
N VAL A 5 28.12 -34.15 13.85
CA VAL A 5 27.15 -33.89 14.93
C VAL A 5 25.77 -34.03 14.29
N LYS A 6 25.04 -35.10 14.63
CA LYS A 6 23.67 -35.30 14.18
C LYS A 6 22.84 -34.11 14.69
N LYS A 7 22.54 -33.17 13.80
CA LYS A 7 21.62 -32.08 14.10
C LYS A 7 20.28 -32.68 14.51
N SER A 8 19.64 -32.12 15.53
CA SER A 8 18.29 -32.53 15.89
C SER A 8 17.35 -32.19 14.74
N ALA A 9 16.25 -32.94 14.61
CA ALA A 9 15.24 -32.65 13.58
C ALA A 9 14.72 -31.20 13.68
N GLU A 10 14.60 -30.66 14.90
CA GLU A 10 14.24 -29.26 15.12
C GLU A 10 15.28 -28.29 14.52
N GLN A 11 16.57 -28.57 14.70
CA GLN A 11 17.63 -27.75 14.14
C GLN A 11 17.65 -27.80 12.60
N GLU A 12 17.38 -28.98 12.01
CA GLU A 12 17.23 -29.11 10.56
C GLU A 12 16.10 -28.22 10.02
N PHE A 13 14.96 -28.17 10.72
CA PHE A 13 13.84 -27.30 10.35
C PHE A 13 14.16 -25.82 10.56
N ARG A 14 14.85 -25.44 11.64
CA ARG A 14 15.29 -24.05 11.86
C ARG A 14 16.26 -23.58 10.77
N ASP A 15 17.26 -24.39 10.45
CA ASP A 15 18.22 -24.07 9.40
C ASP A 15 17.50 -23.92 8.03
N ALA A 16 16.51 -24.78 7.75
CA ALA A 16 15.68 -24.71 6.54
C ALA A 16 14.83 -23.44 6.49
N PHE A 17 14.24 -23.05 7.63
CA PHE A 17 13.48 -21.83 7.75
C PHE A 17 14.35 -20.59 7.46
N ASP A 18 15.56 -20.53 8.01
CA ASP A 18 16.48 -19.42 7.76
C ASP A 18 16.98 -19.36 6.32
N ARG A 19 17.20 -20.51 5.68
CA ARG A 19 17.51 -20.59 4.24
C ARG A 19 16.38 -20.00 3.41
N LEU A 20 15.12 -20.36 3.71
CA LEU A 20 13.96 -19.82 3.02
C LEU A 20 13.79 -18.31 3.24
N LYS A 21 14.01 -17.80 4.47
CA LYS A 21 14.01 -16.35 4.75
C LYS A 21 15.01 -15.59 3.87
N LYS A 22 16.20 -16.17 3.67
CA LYS A 22 17.33 -15.59 2.92
C LYS A 22 17.28 -15.86 1.41
N GLY A 23 16.32 -16.66 0.93
CA GLY A 23 16.26 -17.10 -0.47
C GLY A 23 17.41 -18.02 -0.89
N LYS A 24 18.12 -18.63 0.07
CA LYS A 24 19.25 -19.54 -0.17
C LYS A 24 18.80 -21.00 -0.09
N THR A 25 17.78 -21.35 -0.86
CA THR A 25 17.20 -22.70 -0.86
C THR A 25 18.18 -23.70 -1.46
N ILE A 26 18.19 -24.91 -0.91
CA ILE A 26 19.03 -26.04 -1.34
C ILE A 26 18.17 -27.08 -2.05
N ARG A 27 16.96 -27.35 -1.54
CA ARG A 27 16.08 -28.42 -2.05
C ARG A 27 14.89 -27.88 -2.82
N LEU A 28 14.43 -26.68 -2.49
CA LEU A 28 13.36 -26.00 -3.21
C LEU A 28 13.91 -25.03 -4.26
N PRO A 29 13.11 -24.70 -5.30
CA PRO A 29 13.46 -23.68 -6.27
C PRO A 29 13.83 -22.35 -5.60
N LEU A 30 14.77 -21.63 -6.21
CA LEU A 30 15.21 -20.32 -5.71
C LEU A 30 13.99 -19.38 -5.59
N GLY A 31 13.86 -18.71 -4.44
CA GLY A 31 12.73 -17.82 -4.18
C GLY A 31 11.43 -18.50 -3.76
N ALA A 32 11.46 -19.81 -3.42
CA ALA A 32 10.31 -20.49 -2.85
C ALA A 32 9.75 -19.74 -1.64
N ALA A 33 8.42 -19.66 -1.57
CA ALA A 33 7.74 -18.97 -0.48
C ALA A 33 8.00 -19.66 0.86
N VAL A 34 8.16 -18.85 1.91
CA VAL A 34 8.27 -19.35 3.28
C VAL A 34 6.90 -19.85 3.72
N THR A 35 6.74 -21.17 3.81
CA THR A 35 5.54 -21.85 4.34
C THR A 35 5.98 -23.03 5.20
N GLN A 36 5.16 -23.48 6.14
CA GLN A 36 5.46 -24.65 6.99
C GLN A 36 5.83 -25.89 6.15
N ASN A 37 5.07 -26.17 5.09
CA ASN A 37 5.34 -27.29 4.18
C ASN A 37 6.68 -27.12 3.45
N ASN A 38 7.01 -25.90 3.04
CA ASN A 38 8.27 -25.64 2.37
C ASN A 38 9.46 -25.70 3.35
N VAL A 39 9.28 -25.29 4.61
CA VAL A 39 10.31 -25.48 5.65
C VAL A 39 10.60 -26.97 5.83
N ALA A 40 9.58 -27.83 5.86
CA ALA A 40 9.77 -29.27 5.96
C ALA A 40 10.49 -29.85 4.73
N ARG A 41 10.06 -29.49 3.51
CA ARG A 41 10.69 -29.94 2.26
C ARG A 41 12.13 -29.45 2.12
N GLU A 42 12.40 -28.22 2.53
CA GLU A 42 13.74 -27.62 2.51
C GLU A 42 14.67 -28.26 3.55
N ALA A 43 14.12 -28.78 4.67
CA ALA A 43 14.83 -29.63 5.61
C ALA A 43 15.03 -31.08 5.09
N GLY A 44 14.35 -31.45 3.99
CA GLY A 44 14.41 -32.80 3.44
C GLY A 44 13.45 -33.79 4.05
N ARG A 45 12.42 -33.31 4.71
CA ARG A 45 11.41 -34.12 5.37
C ARG A 45 10.07 -33.94 4.68
N ASP A 46 9.21 -34.93 4.87
CA ASP A 46 7.82 -34.83 4.45
C ASP A 46 7.11 -33.66 5.17
N PRO A 47 6.19 -32.93 4.53
CA PRO A 47 5.41 -31.87 5.18
C PRO A 47 4.74 -32.28 6.49
N SER A 48 4.29 -33.54 6.60
CA SER A 48 3.69 -34.07 7.82
C SER A 48 4.68 -34.24 8.97
N ALA A 49 5.99 -34.09 8.75
CA ALA A 49 7.01 -34.18 9.78
C ALA A 49 7.03 -32.94 10.70
N LEU A 50 6.67 -31.76 10.18
CA LEU A 50 6.63 -30.53 10.96
C LEU A 50 5.22 -30.35 11.55
N LYS A 51 4.91 -31.05 12.66
CA LYS A 51 3.61 -30.98 13.35
C LYS A 51 3.63 -30.03 14.55
N LYS A 52 2.49 -29.41 14.82
CA LYS A 52 2.27 -28.47 15.95
C LYS A 52 2.61 -29.10 17.30
N ASP A 53 2.24 -30.36 17.50
CA ASP A 53 2.45 -31.06 18.77
C ASP A 53 3.94 -31.28 19.09
N ARG A 54 4.78 -31.40 18.06
CA ARG A 54 6.22 -31.65 18.22
C ARG A 54 7.06 -30.38 18.22
N TYR A 55 6.66 -29.38 17.43
CA TYR A 55 7.43 -28.16 17.23
C TYR A 55 6.54 -26.90 17.33
N PRO A 56 5.84 -26.69 18.46
CA PRO A 56 4.85 -25.61 18.59
C PRO A 56 5.49 -24.22 18.43
N LEU A 57 6.66 -24.01 19.02
CA LEU A 57 7.37 -22.72 18.97
C LEU A 57 7.86 -22.38 17.55
N LEU A 58 8.41 -23.36 16.84
CA LEU A 58 8.90 -23.14 15.48
C LEU A 58 7.74 -22.83 14.52
N ILE A 59 6.62 -23.52 14.64
CA ILE A 59 5.44 -23.25 13.81
C ILE A 59 4.88 -21.86 14.09
N LEU A 60 4.88 -21.43 15.36
CA LEU A 60 4.47 -20.07 15.73
C LEU A 60 5.39 -19.02 15.09
N GLU A 61 6.71 -19.25 15.11
CA GLU A 61 7.68 -18.36 14.46
C GLU A 61 7.47 -18.27 12.94
N VAL A 62 7.24 -19.43 12.28
CA VAL A 62 6.94 -19.49 10.84
C VAL A 62 5.65 -18.71 10.53
N GLN A 63 4.61 -18.89 11.33
CA GLN A 63 3.34 -18.19 11.14
C GLN A 63 3.46 -16.68 11.36
N ALA A 64 4.20 -16.27 12.38
CA ALA A 64 4.48 -14.86 12.65
C ALA A 64 5.23 -14.20 11.48
N TYR A 65 6.24 -14.90 10.93
CA TYR A 65 6.97 -14.42 9.76
C TYR A 65 6.07 -14.27 8.53
N ILE A 66 5.23 -15.26 8.24
CA ILE A 66 4.28 -15.21 7.11
C ILE A 66 3.32 -14.02 7.26
N THR A 67 2.79 -13.83 8.47
CA THR A 67 1.86 -12.74 8.78
C THR A 67 2.52 -11.38 8.56
N SER A 68 3.69 -11.16 9.15
CA SER A 68 4.46 -9.91 9.00
C SER A 68 4.79 -9.60 7.53
N LYS A 69 5.21 -10.60 6.75
CA LYS A 69 5.52 -10.42 5.32
C LYS A 69 4.26 -10.13 4.49
N SER A 70 3.12 -10.70 4.87
CA SER A 70 1.83 -10.42 4.23
C SER A 70 1.35 -8.98 4.52
N GLU A 71 1.57 -8.49 5.74
CA GLU A 71 1.26 -7.11 6.13
C GLU A 71 2.12 -6.10 5.40
N GLN A 72 3.43 -6.36 5.27
CA GLN A 72 4.34 -5.56 4.44
C GLN A 72 3.92 -5.54 2.97
N LYS A 73 3.45 -6.68 2.42
CA LYS A 73 2.94 -6.73 1.04
C LYS A 73 1.63 -5.97 0.88
N ARG A 74 0.75 -5.98 1.89
CA ARG A 74 -0.52 -5.23 1.92
C ARG A 74 -0.29 -3.72 2.05
N SER A 75 0.65 -3.28 2.88
CA SER A 75 1.00 -1.86 2.99
C SER A 75 1.60 -1.32 1.68
N SER A 76 2.42 -2.12 1.00
CA SER A 76 2.91 -1.79 -0.35
C SER A 76 1.82 -1.79 -1.43
N LYS A 77 0.79 -2.64 -1.32
CA LYS A 77 -0.35 -2.66 -2.26
C LYS A 77 -1.30 -1.47 -2.06
N ARG A 78 -1.45 -0.98 -0.81
CA ARG A 78 -2.32 0.15 -0.48
C ARG A 78 -1.87 1.49 -1.10
N THR A 79 -0.62 1.60 -1.57
CA THR A 79 -0.14 2.81 -2.26
C THR A 79 -0.41 2.81 -3.77
N THR A 80 -0.81 1.67 -4.36
CA THR A 80 -1.11 1.59 -5.80
C THR A 80 -2.60 1.73 -6.11
N ASP A 81 -3.49 1.33 -5.20
CA ASP A 81 -4.95 1.43 -5.42
C ASP A 81 -5.49 2.86 -5.31
N ASN A 82 -4.87 3.70 -4.46
CA ASN A 82 -5.23 5.12 -4.35
C ASN A 82 -4.72 6.01 -5.51
N ARG A 83 -3.92 5.45 -6.43
CA ARG A 83 -3.49 6.15 -7.66
C ARG A 83 -4.44 5.94 -8.83
N ALA A 84 -5.47 5.09 -8.69
CA ALA A 84 -6.49 4.87 -9.70
C ALA A 84 -7.57 5.96 -9.74
N ARG A 85 -7.28 7.21 -9.31
CA ARG A 85 -7.97 8.35 -9.94
C ARG A 85 -7.52 8.37 -11.39
N THR A 86 -8.31 7.71 -12.23
CA THR A 86 -8.13 7.75 -13.69
C THR A 86 -8.01 9.22 -14.09
N ASP A 87 -7.14 9.55 -15.04
CA ASP A 87 -6.98 10.94 -15.47
C ASP A 87 -8.30 11.56 -15.94
N LYS A 88 -9.25 10.71 -16.36
CA LYS A 88 -10.65 11.06 -16.62
C LYS A 88 -11.37 11.71 -15.42
N GLN A 89 -11.19 11.19 -14.21
CA GLN A 89 -11.77 11.78 -12.99
C GLN A 89 -11.11 13.11 -12.65
N LYS A 90 -9.78 13.22 -12.79
CA LYS A 90 -9.08 14.50 -12.59
C LYS A 90 -9.53 15.56 -13.59
N ILE A 91 -9.69 15.19 -14.86
CA ILE A 91 -10.22 16.09 -15.91
C ILE A 91 -11.64 16.53 -15.58
N ALA A 92 -12.50 15.63 -15.09
CA ALA A 92 -13.85 15.98 -14.68
C ALA A 92 -13.85 16.97 -13.49
N ASP A 93 -12.98 16.77 -12.52
CA ASP A 93 -12.84 17.68 -11.37
C ASP A 93 -12.26 19.03 -11.76
N TYR A 94 -11.30 19.08 -12.69
CA TYR A 94 -10.77 20.33 -13.24
C TYR A 94 -11.82 21.10 -14.02
N ARG A 95 -12.66 20.41 -14.81
CA ARG A 95 -13.79 21.06 -15.52
C ARG A 95 -14.78 21.70 -14.55
N LYS A 96 -15.18 20.98 -13.50
CA LYS A 96 -16.07 21.55 -12.46
C LYS A 96 -15.46 22.77 -11.76
N GLN A 97 -14.14 22.75 -11.52
CA GLN A 97 -13.44 23.90 -10.94
C GLN A 97 -13.42 25.09 -11.89
N ILE A 98 -13.16 24.85 -13.18
CA ILE A 98 -13.22 25.89 -14.22
C ILE A 98 -14.62 26.50 -14.28
N ASP A 99 -15.68 25.68 -14.36
CA ASP A 99 -17.06 26.15 -14.43
C ASP A 99 -17.42 27.03 -13.22
N ARG A 100 -17.01 26.61 -12.01
CA ARG A 100 -17.21 27.39 -10.79
C ARG A 100 -16.45 28.73 -10.83
N LEU A 101 -15.19 28.72 -11.23
CA LEU A 101 -14.38 29.94 -11.31
C LEU A 101 -14.93 30.89 -12.37
N SER A 102 -15.34 30.39 -13.54
CA SER A 102 -15.98 31.18 -14.58
C SER A 102 -17.27 31.83 -14.09
N SER A 103 -18.09 31.11 -13.32
CA SER A 103 -19.30 31.69 -12.70
C SER A 103 -18.98 32.79 -11.69
N ILE A 104 -17.93 32.62 -10.88
CA ILE A 104 -17.48 33.63 -9.91
C ILE A 104 -16.99 34.88 -10.64
N VAL A 105 -16.16 34.72 -11.66
CA VAL A 105 -15.62 35.84 -12.46
C VAL A 105 -16.76 36.61 -13.13
N ALA A 106 -17.75 35.91 -13.70
CA ALA A 106 -18.92 36.56 -14.30
C ALA A 106 -19.70 37.40 -13.29
N ALA A 107 -19.96 36.87 -12.09
CA ALA A 107 -20.64 37.61 -11.03
C ALA A 107 -19.83 38.83 -10.54
N GLN A 108 -18.51 38.68 -10.41
CA GLN A 108 -17.61 39.77 -10.04
C GLN A 108 -17.58 40.87 -11.10
N ASN A 109 -17.54 40.52 -12.38
CA ASN A 109 -17.59 41.50 -13.47
C ASN A 109 -18.90 42.30 -13.44
N SER A 110 -20.05 41.63 -13.26
CA SER A 110 -21.35 42.32 -13.09
C SER A 110 -21.32 43.29 -11.92
N THR A 111 -20.76 42.87 -10.78
CA THR A 111 -20.65 43.73 -9.60
C THR A 111 -19.74 44.93 -9.85
N ILE A 112 -18.64 44.74 -10.59
CA ILE A 112 -17.72 45.82 -10.95
C ILE A 112 -18.43 46.83 -11.86
N GLU A 113 -19.18 46.36 -12.86
CA GLU A 113 -19.97 47.22 -13.75
C GLU A 113 -20.99 48.05 -12.97
N GLU A 114 -21.76 47.43 -12.07
CA GLU A 114 -22.72 48.13 -11.21
C GLU A 114 -22.05 49.21 -10.34
N LEU A 115 -20.89 48.89 -9.75
CA LEU A 115 -20.15 49.85 -8.93
C LEU A 115 -19.55 50.99 -9.75
N LEU A 116 -19.09 50.71 -10.97
CA LEU A 116 -18.56 51.74 -11.88
C LEU A 116 -19.68 52.69 -12.32
N ASP A 117 -20.86 52.16 -12.67
CA ASP A 117 -22.05 52.93 -13.00
C ASP A 117 -22.47 53.83 -11.82
N GLU A 118 -22.46 53.29 -10.60
CA GLU A 118 -22.82 54.06 -9.40
C GLU A 118 -21.78 55.16 -9.12
N ILE A 119 -20.49 54.87 -9.27
CA ILE A 119 -19.44 55.88 -9.16
C ILE A 119 -19.63 56.98 -10.21
N GLU A 120 -19.99 56.63 -11.45
CA GLU A 120 -20.25 57.60 -12.51
C GLU A 120 -21.47 58.48 -12.18
N ARG A 121 -22.56 57.88 -11.70
CA ARG A 121 -23.77 58.60 -11.25
C ARG A 121 -23.47 59.58 -10.12
N LEU A 122 -22.72 59.13 -9.11
CA LEU A 122 -22.31 59.95 -7.98
C LEU A 122 -21.38 61.09 -8.42
N LYS A 123 -20.41 60.82 -9.29
CA LYS A 123 -19.51 61.84 -9.87
C LYS A 123 -20.26 62.85 -10.74
N ALA A 124 -21.28 62.42 -11.47
CA ALA A 124 -22.14 63.30 -12.27
C ALA A 124 -23.13 64.14 -11.43
N GLY A 125 -23.08 64.02 -10.09
CA GLY A 125 -23.96 64.77 -9.18
C GLY A 125 -25.41 64.30 -9.20
N ARG A 126 -25.72 63.16 -9.83
CA ARG A 126 -27.06 62.57 -9.86
C ARG A 126 -27.27 61.72 -8.60
N VAL A 127 -27.37 62.39 -7.46
CA VAL A 127 -27.79 61.72 -6.22
C VAL A 127 -29.30 61.51 -6.31
N SER A 128 -29.74 60.27 -6.51
CA SER A 128 -31.14 59.93 -6.33
C SER A 128 -31.47 60.10 -4.85
N ARG A 129 -32.03 61.26 -4.47
CA ARG A 129 -32.78 61.36 -3.21
C ARG A 129 -34.05 60.54 -3.38
N PHE A 130 -34.35 59.76 -2.34
CA PHE A 130 -35.50 58.88 -2.14
C PHE A 130 -36.80 59.35 -2.78
#